data_AF-A0A3M7NKN0-F1
#
_entry.id   AF-A0A3M7NKN0-F1
#
_cell.length_a   1.000
_cell.length_b   1.000
_cell.length_c   1.000
_cell.angle_alpha   90.00
_cell.angle_beta   90.00
_cell.angle_gamma   90.00
#
_symmetry.space_group_name_H-M   'P 1'
#
loop_
_entity.id
_entity.type
_entity.pdbx_description
1 polymer ?
#
loop_
_entity_poly.entity_id
_entity_poly.type
_entity_poly.pdbx_seq_one_letter_code
_entity_poly.pdbx_strand_id
1 'polypeptide(L)'
;MALAPAFNVETDQPHQLIDETWTLNNGYGNDLTISEYLGHHGEGILHEEFGEGEYLDSQAIKMARQQVVRSLPFNNERFLPVEKLGLERFVVDGGSIMRWFDPQRLRKIEFKDGCIDAGLYLKPGMRHVKITAATARPQHYHHYLHRQHVGRAVKMGELKLVDLKKGRVVSRKDTRTGREELESAQKQPGLKAKMSQLMHGWTSKRKGD
;
A
#
# COMPACT_ATOMS: atom_id res chain seq x y z
N MET A 1 20.37 0.80 -1.38
CA MET A 1 19.41 -0.31 -1.44
C MET A 1 18.57 -0.25 -0.18
N ALA A 2 17.27 0.04 -0.31
CA ALA A 2 16.36 -0.10 0.82
C ALA A 2 16.17 -1.61 1.05
N LEU A 3 16.35 -2.07 2.28
CA LEU A 3 16.02 -3.45 2.64
C LEU A 3 14.53 -3.66 2.35
N ALA A 4 14.17 -4.82 1.79
CA ALA A 4 12.78 -5.22 1.67
C ALA A 4 12.15 -5.13 3.07
N PRO A 5 11.06 -4.39 3.24
CA PRO A 5 10.47 -4.27 4.55
C PRO A 5 9.82 -5.60 4.90
N ALA A 6 10.30 -6.22 5.97
CA ALA A 6 9.67 -7.40 6.51
C ALA A 6 8.47 -6.95 7.34
N PHE A 7 7.38 -6.58 6.66
CA PHE A 7 6.09 -6.56 7.33
C PHE A 7 5.81 -7.97 7.79
N ASN A 8 5.88 -8.16 9.11
CA ASN A 8 5.19 -9.26 9.72
C ASN A 8 5.55 -10.66 9.16
N VAL A 9 6.81 -10.90 8.80
CA VAL A 9 7.24 -12.23 8.29
C VAL A 9 7.15 -13.33 9.36
N GLU A 10 7.04 -12.95 10.64
CA GLU A 10 6.98 -13.88 11.76
C GLU A 10 5.56 -14.20 12.24
N THR A 11 4.54 -13.36 12.00
CA THR A 11 3.23 -13.57 12.65
C THR A 11 2.12 -14.08 11.76
N ASP A 12 2.33 -14.15 10.43
CA ASP A 12 1.39 -14.71 9.43
C ASP A 12 -0.04 -14.11 9.54
N GLN A 13 -0.18 -12.96 10.23
CA GLN A 13 -1.48 -12.33 10.46
C GLN A 13 -1.81 -11.38 9.30
N PRO A 14 -3.01 -11.50 8.71
CA PRO A 14 -3.46 -10.56 7.71
C PRO A 14 -3.57 -9.16 8.33
N HIS A 15 -3.27 -8.13 7.54
CA HIS A 15 -3.53 -6.75 7.95
C HIS A 15 -5.02 -6.56 8.25
N GLN A 16 -5.35 -5.91 9.36
CA GLN A 16 -6.74 -5.75 9.81
C GLN A 16 -7.12 -4.28 9.95
N LEU A 17 -8.37 -3.97 9.67
CA LEU A 17 -8.94 -2.67 10.02
C LEU A 17 -9.01 -2.55 11.55
N ILE A 18 -8.55 -1.42 12.08
CA ILE A 18 -8.68 -1.11 13.50
C ILE A 18 -10.05 -0.48 13.73
N ASP A 19 -11.02 -1.31 14.06
CA ASP A 19 -12.38 -0.93 14.42
C ASP A 19 -12.77 -1.46 15.81
N GLU A 20 -14.05 -1.36 16.17
CA GLU A 20 -14.59 -1.84 17.46
C GLU A 20 -14.44 -3.35 17.70
N THR A 21 -14.23 -4.15 16.65
CA THR A 21 -14.03 -5.60 16.73
C THR A 21 -12.56 -5.99 16.83
N TRP A 22 -11.67 -5.06 16.47
CA TRP A 22 -10.23 -5.26 16.55
C TRP A 22 -9.75 -5.29 18.01
N THR A 23 -8.73 -6.11 18.25
CA THR A 23 -8.07 -6.19 19.56
C THR A 23 -6.56 -6.23 19.38
N LEU A 24 -5.85 -5.55 20.29
CA LEU A 24 -4.39 -5.51 20.27
C LEU A 24 -3.81 -6.90 20.54
N ASN A 25 -3.00 -7.40 19.62
CA ASN A 25 -2.28 -8.64 19.82
C ASN A 25 -0.97 -8.40 20.60
N ASN A 26 -1.01 -8.66 21.91
CA ASN A 26 0.15 -8.54 22.81
C ASN A 26 0.97 -9.85 22.93
N GLY A 27 0.69 -10.87 22.10
CA GLY A 27 1.34 -12.18 22.16
C GLY A 27 2.83 -12.17 21.81
N TYR A 28 3.33 -11.10 21.20
CA TYR A 28 4.70 -10.98 20.65
C TYR A 28 5.77 -10.62 21.69
N GLY A 29 5.53 -10.99 22.95
CA GLY A 29 6.47 -10.75 24.04
C GLY A 29 7.77 -11.52 23.81
N ASN A 30 8.76 -10.84 23.19
CA ASN A 30 10.22 -11.00 23.33
C ASN A 30 11.00 -11.17 22.03
N ASP A 31 10.41 -11.20 20.83
CA ASP A 31 11.23 -11.24 19.63
C ASP A 31 11.75 -9.84 19.28
N LEU A 32 13.00 -9.59 19.66
CA LEU A 32 13.74 -8.36 19.38
C LEU A 32 14.11 -8.23 17.89
N THR A 33 13.72 -9.22 17.07
CA THR A 33 13.99 -9.35 15.63
C THR A 33 12.95 -8.72 14.74
N ILE A 34 11.80 -8.27 15.27
CA ILE A 34 10.72 -7.67 14.47
C ILE A 34 11.32 -6.55 13.61
N SER A 35 11.35 -6.80 12.31
CA SER A 35 11.86 -5.87 11.31
C SER A 35 10.93 -4.67 11.25
N GLU A 36 11.41 -3.51 11.71
CA GLU A 36 10.66 -2.28 11.66
C GLU A 36 10.60 -1.78 10.21
N TYR A 37 9.39 -1.61 9.69
CA TYR A 37 9.23 -0.95 8.40
C TYR A 37 9.52 0.54 8.57
N LEU A 38 10.47 1.05 7.77
CA LEU A 38 10.92 2.45 7.83
C LEU A 38 10.21 3.37 6.82
N GLY A 39 9.07 2.92 6.26
CA GLY A 39 8.31 3.67 5.26
C GLY A 39 8.99 3.78 3.88
N HIS A 40 8.29 4.38 2.92
CA HIS A 40 8.85 4.74 1.62
C HIS A 40 9.68 6.01 1.77
N HIS A 41 11.01 5.86 1.74
CA HIS A 41 11.99 6.96 1.85
C HIS A 41 11.89 7.84 3.11
N GLY A 42 11.14 7.43 4.14
CA GLY A 42 10.97 8.24 5.35
C GLY A 42 9.94 9.36 5.22
N GLU A 43 9.11 9.33 4.16
CA GLU A 43 8.19 10.41 3.81
C GLU A 43 6.80 10.26 4.47
N GLY A 44 6.58 9.20 5.27
CA GLY A 44 5.25 8.91 5.79
C GLY A 44 4.32 8.23 4.78
N ILE A 45 4.86 7.78 3.65
CA ILE A 45 4.10 7.13 2.57
C ILE A 45 4.34 5.63 2.62
N LEU A 46 3.26 4.84 2.47
CA LEU A 46 3.34 3.40 2.30
C LEU A 46 3.99 3.08 0.94
N HIS A 47 4.96 2.18 0.92
CA HIS A 47 5.62 1.78 -0.31
C HIS A 47 4.61 1.08 -1.23
N GLU A 48 4.63 1.43 -2.52
CA GLU A 48 3.65 1.01 -3.53
C GLU A 48 3.46 -0.51 -3.66
N GLU A 49 4.48 -1.29 -3.32
CA GLU A 49 4.42 -2.75 -3.24
C GLU A 49 3.35 -3.25 -2.24
N PHE A 50 3.05 -2.49 -1.19
CA PHE A 50 2.10 -2.84 -0.14
C PHE A 50 0.76 -2.11 -0.28
N GLY A 51 0.69 -1.12 -1.17
CA GLY A 51 -0.52 -0.36 -1.48
C GLY A 51 -0.28 1.14 -1.51
N GLU A 52 -1.39 1.88 -1.57
CA GLU A 52 -1.41 3.35 -1.54
C GLU A 52 -1.96 3.81 -0.19
N GLY A 53 -1.20 4.58 0.57
CA GLY A 53 -1.66 5.09 1.86
C GLY A 53 -0.57 5.79 2.66
N GLU A 54 -0.96 6.31 3.83
CA GLU A 54 -0.04 6.92 4.80
C GLU A 54 0.43 5.86 5.80
N TYR A 55 1.73 5.83 6.05
CA TYR A 55 2.37 4.94 7.01
C TYR A 55 2.87 5.74 8.21
N LEU A 56 2.67 5.23 9.43
CA LEU A 56 3.21 5.85 10.62
C LEU A 56 4.75 5.66 10.67
N ASP A 57 5.44 6.56 10.00
CA ASP A 57 6.85 6.42 9.64
C ASP A 57 7.81 6.91 10.73
N SER A 58 8.77 6.06 11.06
CA SER A 58 9.77 6.29 12.09
C SER A 58 10.75 7.43 11.76
N GLN A 59 11.10 7.65 10.48
CA GLN A 59 11.92 8.77 10.04
C GLN A 59 11.14 10.08 10.03
N ALA A 60 9.88 10.07 9.60
CA ALA A 60 9.02 11.25 9.65
C ALA A 60 8.90 11.76 11.11
N ILE A 61 8.67 10.85 12.06
CA ILE A 61 8.63 11.17 13.49
C ILE A 61 9.99 11.67 14.00
N LYS A 62 11.10 11.06 13.57
CA LYS A 62 12.46 11.53 13.89
C LYS A 62 12.69 12.97 13.44
N MET A 63 12.31 13.31 12.21
CA MET A 63 12.45 14.65 11.66
C MET A 63 11.60 15.66 12.43
N ALA A 64 10.34 15.30 12.73
CA ALA A 64 9.49 16.13 13.58
C ALA A 64 10.10 16.36 14.97
N ARG A 65 10.65 15.30 15.60
CA ARG A 65 11.37 15.41 16.87
C ARG A 65 12.54 16.37 16.76
N GLN A 66 13.37 16.27 15.72
CA GLN A 66 14.53 17.14 15.53
C GLN A 66 14.17 18.62 15.45
N GLN A 67 12.98 18.96 14.93
CA GLN A 67 12.50 20.34 14.89
C GLN A 67 12.16 20.89 16.28
N VAL A 68 11.67 20.03 17.18
CA VAL A 68 11.22 20.46 18.52
C VAL A 68 12.22 20.15 19.63
N VAL A 69 13.24 19.32 19.41
CA VAL A 69 14.14 18.81 20.47
C VAL A 69 14.83 19.93 21.25
N ARG A 70 15.16 21.05 20.60
CA ARG A 70 15.79 22.22 21.23
C ARG A 70 14.86 23.01 22.16
N SER A 71 13.55 22.80 22.05
CA SER A 71 12.53 23.39 22.93
C SER A 71 12.00 22.39 23.97
N LEU A 72 12.50 21.15 23.98
CA LEU A 72 12.14 20.16 25.00
C LEU A 72 12.98 20.33 26.27
N PRO A 73 12.43 19.99 27.45
CA PRO A 73 13.22 19.92 28.68
C PRO A 73 14.38 18.93 28.52
N PHE A 74 15.55 19.27 29.09
CA PHE A 74 16.79 18.48 29.02
C PHE A 74 16.62 16.98 29.34
N ASN A 75 15.71 16.66 30.26
CA ASN A 75 15.45 15.28 30.68
C ASN A 75 14.62 14.46 29.67
N ASN A 76 14.14 15.07 28.58
CA ASN A 76 13.27 14.43 27.61
C ASN A 76 13.82 14.51 26.19
N GLU A 77 15.14 14.40 26.05
CA GLU A 77 15.77 14.47 24.74
C GLU A 77 15.37 13.28 23.87
N ARG A 78 15.24 12.06 24.41
CA ARG A 78 15.06 10.83 23.62
C ARG A 78 13.67 10.68 22.99
N PHE A 79 12.62 10.99 23.72
CA PHE A 79 11.24 10.69 23.34
C PHE A 79 10.43 11.95 23.05
N LEU A 80 9.36 11.80 22.30
CA LEU A 80 8.34 12.82 22.17
C LEU A 80 7.52 12.90 23.47
N PRO A 81 7.31 14.10 24.04
CA PRO A 81 6.56 14.30 25.28
C PRO A 81 5.04 14.21 25.07
N VAL A 82 4.56 13.27 24.26
CA VAL A 82 3.16 13.14 23.86
C VAL A 82 2.40 12.25 24.86
N GLU A 83 1.30 12.77 25.39
CA GLU A 83 0.42 12.02 26.31
C GLU A 83 -0.71 11.29 25.56
N LYS A 84 -1.20 11.88 24.45
CA LYS A 84 -2.32 11.37 23.67
C LYS A 84 -1.97 11.40 22.19
N LEU A 85 -2.02 10.23 21.55
CA LEU A 85 -1.79 10.08 20.11
C LEU A 85 -3.11 9.75 19.42
N GLY A 86 -3.53 10.58 18.46
CA GLY A 86 -4.70 10.32 17.62
C GLY A 86 -4.24 10.05 16.19
N LEU A 87 -4.71 8.96 15.60
CA LEU A 87 -4.34 8.52 14.25
C LEU A 87 -5.62 8.26 13.44
N GLU A 88 -5.62 8.63 12.18
CA GLU A 88 -6.73 8.42 11.25
C GLU A 88 -6.15 8.05 9.89
N ARG A 89 -6.65 6.99 9.25
CA ARG A 89 -6.19 6.54 7.92
C ARG A 89 -4.70 6.18 7.81
N PHE A 90 -4.08 5.78 8.91
CA PHE A 90 -2.69 5.31 8.94
C PHE A 90 -2.61 3.79 8.92
N VAL A 91 -1.64 3.26 8.18
CA VAL A 91 -1.09 1.93 8.44
C VAL A 91 -0.12 2.03 9.61
N VAL A 92 -0.28 1.18 10.62
CA VAL A 92 0.44 1.28 11.90
C VAL A 92 1.11 -0.03 12.31
N ASP A 93 2.32 0.09 12.86
CA ASP A 93 3.05 -1.00 13.52
C ASP A 93 3.48 -0.61 14.95
N GLY A 94 4.04 -1.56 15.70
CA GLY A 94 4.56 -1.28 17.03
C GLY A 94 5.90 -0.52 17.04
N GLY A 95 6.69 -0.59 15.96
CA GLY A 95 8.07 -0.09 15.91
C GLY A 95 8.14 1.42 16.14
N SER A 96 7.38 2.19 15.36
CA SER A 96 7.35 3.65 15.45
C SER A 96 6.89 4.15 16.82
N ILE A 97 5.86 3.52 17.39
CA ILE A 97 5.31 3.89 18.71
C ILE A 97 6.37 3.65 19.80
N MET A 98 6.98 2.47 19.81
CA MET A 98 7.93 2.10 20.86
C MET A 98 9.28 2.81 20.75
N ARG A 99 9.63 3.31 19.56
CA ARG A 99 10.89 4.03 19.32
C ARG A 99 10.82 5.47 19.78
N TRP A 100 9.70 6.15 19.54
CA TRP A 100 9.63 7.61 19.66
C TRP A 100 8.77 8.13 20.79
N PHE A 101 7.80 7.37 21.30
CA PHE A 101 6.90 7.84 22.36
C PHE A 101 7.38 7.37 23.73
N ASP A 102 7.32 8.27 24.70
CA ASP A 102 7.75 7.98 26.07
C ASP A 102 6.78 6.96 26.73
N PRO A 103 7.27 5.76 27.11
CA PRO A 103 6.44 4.75 27.74
C PRO A 103 5.79 5.22 29.04
N GLN A 104 6.41 6.15 29.77
CA GLN A 104 5.91 6.65 31.05
C GLN A 104 4.94 7.82 30.91
N ARG A 105 4.86 8.45 29.73
CA ARG A 105 3.99 9.62 29.49
C ARG A 105 2.85 9.34 28.55
N LEU A 106 3.00 8.44 27.57
CA LEU A 106 1.89 8.09 26.70
C LEU A 106 0.78 7.44 27.54
N ARG A 107 -0.43 7.96 27.44
CA ARG A 107 -1.61 7.47 28.18
C ARG A 107 -2.71 6.95 27.28
N LYS A 108 -2.84 7.51 26.08
CA LYS A 108 -3.91 7.12 25.15
C LYS A 108 -3.42 7.07 23.70
N ILE A 109 -3.81 6.02 23.00
CA ILE A 109 -3.77 5.94 21.54
C ILE A 109 -5.22 5.82 21.05
N GLU A 110 -5.63 6.75 20.19
CA GLU A 110 -6.96 6.79 19.60
C GLU A 110 -6.85 6.55 18.11
N PHE A 111 -7.28 5.37 17.68
CA PHE A 111 -7.46 5.05 16.27
C PHE A 111 -8.85 5.54 15.86
N LYS A 112 -8.85 6.54 14.99
CA LYS A 112 -10.02 7.03 14.28
C LYS A 112 -10.22 6.17 13.02
N ASP A 113 -11.09 6.63 12.14
CA ASP A 113 -11.51 5.89 10.95
C ASP A 113 -10.34 5.51 10.03
N GLY A 114 -10.43 4.31 9.44
CA GLY A 114 -9.54 3.84 8.39
C GLY A 114 -8.11 3.45 8.78
N CYS A 115 -7.78 3.30 10.07
CA CYS A 115 -6.46 2.82 10.47
C CYS A 115 -6.31 1.30 10.22
N ILE A 116 -5.15 0.87 9.73
CA ILE A 116 -4.84 -0.54 9.44
C ILE A 116 -3.71 -1.02 10.34
N ASP A 117 -3.95 -2.12 11.04
CA ASP A 117 -2.95 -2.83 11.83
C ASP A 117 -2.03 -3.66 10.93
N ALA A 118 -0.73 -3.34 10.94
CA ALA A 118 0.32 -4.05 10.22
C ALA A 118 1.29 -4.81 11.15
N GLY A 119 0.90 -5.06 12.40
CA GLY A 119 1.75 -5.66 13.44
C GLY A 119 1.93 -4.73 14.63
N LEU A 120 0.85 -4.10 15.07
CA LEU A 120 0.82 -3.23 16.23
C LEU A 120 0.96 -4.06 17.51
N TYR A 121 1.97 -3.71 18.30
CA TYR A 121 2.18 -4.25 19.63
C TYR A 121 2.72 -3.18 20.55
N LEU A 122 2.51 -3.35 21.86
CA LEU A 122 3.07 -2.48 22.88
C LEU A 122 4.00 -3.26 23.80
N LYS A 123 5.16 -2.67 24.10
CA LYS A 123 6.09 -3.19 25.12
C LYS A 123 5.39 -3.34 26.48
N PRO A 124 5.85 -4.26 27.35
CA PRO A 124 5.29 -4.43 28.69
C PRO A 124 5.18 -3.12 29.52
N GLY A 125 6.13 -2.20 29.36
CA GLY A 125 6.11 -0.89 30.03
C GLY A 125 4.98 0.05 29.60
N MET A 126 4.29 -0.26 28.50
CA MET A 126 3.21 0.53 27.91
C MET A 126 1.83 -0.14 28.08
N ARG A 127 1.72 -1.19 28.89
CA ARG A 127 0.44 -1.90 29.15
C ARG A 127 -0.66 -1.02 29.75
N HIS A 128 -0.30 0.11 30.35
CA HIS A 128 -1.24 1.07 30.92
C HIS A 128 -1.80 2.05 29.88
N VAL A 129 -1.28 2.05 28.64
CA VAL A 129 -1.77 2.91 27.57
C VAL A 129 -3.15 2.45 27.17
N LYS A 130 -4.14 3.35 27.28
CA LYS A 130 -5.50 3.09 26.82
C LYS A 130 -5.54 3.16 25.29
N ILE A 131 -5.93 2.06 24.65
CA ILE A 131 -6.22 2.05 23.22
C ILE A 131 -7.72 2.15 22.99
N THR A 132 -8.14 3.01 22.07
CA THR A 132 -9.52 3.09 21.61
C THR A 132 -9.55 3.07 20.09
N ALA A 133 -10.40 2.23 19.53
CA ALA A 133 -10.72 2.22 18.11
C ALA A 133 -12.07 2.92 17.86
N ALA A 134 -12.23 3.52 16.69
CA ALA A 134 -13.48 4.12 16.29
C ALA A 134 -14.56 3.04 16.22
N THR A 135 -15.75 3.36 16.72
CA THR A 135 -16.93 2.54 16.42
C THR A 135 -17.16 2.59 14.92
N ALA A 136 -17.31 1.41 14.32
CA ALA A 136 -17.52 1.29 12.89
C ALA A 136 -18.82 2.05 12.58
N ARG A 137 -18.72 3.23 11.96
CA ARG A 137 -19.93 3.92 11.52
C ARG A 137 -20.54 3.05 10.42
N PRO A 138 -21.81 2.63 10.55
CA PRO A 138 -22.48 2.07 9.41
C PRO A 138 -22.57 3.20 8.37
N GLN A 139 -22.00 2.94 7.20
CA GLN A 139 -22.26 3.59 5.91
C GLN A 139 -21.22 4.62 5.41
N HIS A 140 -20.84 4.37 4.14
CA HIS A 140 -20.24 5.25 3.12
C HIS A 140 -18.72 5.22 2.86
N TYR A 141 -17.89 4.50 3.61
CA TYR A 141 -16.46 4.36 3.24
C TYR A 141 -16.09 3.04 2.54
N HIS A 142 -16.93 2.00 2.64
CA HIS A 142 -16.72 0.75 1.89
C HIS A 142 -16.80 0.93 0.37
N HIS A 143 -17.36 2.03 -0.16
CA HIS A 143 -17.50 2.20 -1.60
C HIS A 143 -16.23 2.69 -2.30
N TYR A 144 -15.27 3.27 -1.57
CA TYR A 144 -14.00 3.75 -2.14
C TYR A 144 -12.83 2.78 -1.91
N LEU A 145 -12.79 2.09 -0.76
CA LEU A 145 -11.76 1.05 -0.53
C LEU A 145 -12.00 -0.23 -1.36
N HIS A 146 -13.26 -0.58 -1.67
CA HIS A 146 -13.54 -1.73 -2.55
C HIS A 146 -13.30 -1.47 -4.04
N ARG A 147 -12.98 -0.24 -4.45
CA ARG A 147 -12.67 0.07 -5.85
C ARG A 147 -11.17 0.11 -6.16
N GLN A 148 -10.32 -0.13 -5.16
CA GLN A 148 -8.95 -0.55 -5.44
C GLN A 148 -8.97 -2.05 -5.73
N HIS A 149 -8.32 -2.42 -6.83
CA HIS A 149 -8.28 -3.78 -7.32
C HIS A 149 -7.55 -4.64 -6.28
N VAL A 150 -8.29 -5.26 -5.37
CA VAL A 150 -7.73 -6.25 -4.45
C VAL A 150 -7.19 -7.38 -5.33
N GLY A 151 -5.86 -7.45 -5.43
CA GLY A 151 -5.17 -8.54 -6.12
C GLY A 151 -5.57 -9.85 -5.44
N ARG A 152 -6.38 -10.66 -6.11
CA ARG A 152 -6.72 -11.99 -5.62
C ARG A 152 -5.47 -12.88 -5.75
N ALA A 153 -5.10 -13.57 -4.69
CA ALA A 153 -4.13 -14.66 -4.79
C ALA A 153 -4.66 -15.72 -5.77
N VAL A 154 -3.94 -15.93 -6.87
CA VAL A 154 -4.31 -16.87 -7.93
C VAL A 154 -3.38 -18.08 -7.90
N LYS A 155 -3.91 -19.26 -8.26
CA LYS A 155 -3.09 -20.47 -8.34
C LYS A 155 -2.12 -20.38 -9.53
N MET A 156 -0.98 -21.05 -9.42
CA MET A 156 -0.07 -21.24 -10.55
C MET A 156 -0.82 -21.85 -11.74
N GLY A 157 -0.76 -21.18 -12.89
CA GLY A 157 -1.52 -21.56 -14.09
C GLY A 157 -2.76 -20.70 -14.40
N GLU A 158 -3.21 -19.86 -13.46
CA GLU A 158 -4.31 -18.90 -13.72
C GLU A 158 -3.83 -17.64 -14.47
N LEU A 159 -2.52 -17.39 -14.45
CA LEU A 159 -1.91 -16.21 -15.07
C LEU A 159 -1.49 -16.49 -16.52
N LYS A 160 -1.54 -15.45 -17.35
CA LYS A 160 -0.92 -15.43 -18.69
C LYS A 160 0.18 -14.40 -18.67
N LEU A 161 1.38 -14.80 -19.07
CA LEU A 161 2.49 -13.88 -19.31
C LEU A 161 2.24 -13.19 -20.65
N VAL A 162 2.41 -11.88 -20.69
CA VAL A 162 2.29 -11.10 -21.92
C VAL A 162 3.54 -10.26 -22.11
N ASP A 163 4.20 -10.37 -23.27
CA ASP A 163 5.31 -9.50 -23.59
C ASP A 163 4.79 -8.26 -24.31
N LEU A 164 5.27 -7.09 -23.89
CA LEU A 164 4.91 -5.81 -24.49
C LEU A 164 6.10 -5.21 -25.25
N LYS A 165 5.86 -4.73 -26.47
CA LYS A 165 6.83 -3.93 -27.24
C LYS A 165 6.17 -2.64 -27.69
N LYS A 166 6.70 -1.49 -27.23
CA LYS A 166 6.12 -0.15 -27.49
C LYS A 166 4.62 -0.06 -27.13
N GLY A 167 4.24 -0.65 -26.00
CA GLY A 167 2.86 -0.64 -25.49
C GLY A 167 1.89 -1.58 -26.21
N ARG A 168 2.36 -2.45 -27.12
CA ARG A 168 1.54 -3.48 -27.78
C ARG A 168 1.97 -4.87 -27.33
N VAL A 169 1.00 -5.76 -27.14
CA VAL A 169 1.23 -7.17 -26.85
C VAL A 169 1.89 -7.82 -28.07
N VAL A 170 3.01 -8.49 -27.87
CA VAL A 170 3.74 -9.20 -28.94
C VAL A 170 3.74 -10.72 -28.73
N SER A 171 3.57 -11.17 -27.49
CA SER A 171 3.40 -12.59 -27.16
C SER A 171 2.40 -12.74 -26.02
N ARG A 172 1.71 -13.89 -25.99
CA ARG A 172 0.99 -14.36 -24.81
C ARG A 172 1.41 -15.80 -24.52
N LYS A 173 1.85 -16.08 -23.30
CA LYS A 173 2.22 -17.41 -22.84
C LYS A 173 1.32 -17.86 -21.69
N ASP A 174 0.67 -19.00 -21.88
CA ASP A 174 -0.16 -19.64 -20.87
C ASP A 174 0.75 -20.35 -19.85
N THR A 175 0.66 -19.96 -18.57
CA THR A 175 1.54 -20.51 -17.53
C THR A 175 1.21 -21.95 -17.14
N ARG A 176 0.01 -22.45 -17.47
CA ARG A 176 -0.42 -23.83 -17.18
C ARG A 176 0.04 -24.81 -18.25
N THR A 177 -0.03 -24.39 -19.51
CA THR A 177 0.22 -25.26 -20.67
C THR A 177 1.55 -24.97 -21.36
N GLY A 178 2.21 -23.87 -21.04
CA GLY A 178 3.44 -23.42 -21.69
C GLY A 178 3.24 -22.96 -23.14
N ARG A 179 2.01 -22.97 -23.64
CA ARG A 179 1.66 -22.62 -25.02
C ARG A 179 1.85 -21.13 -25.24
N GLU A 180 2.61 -20.80 -26.27
CA GLU A 180 2.93 -19.43 -26.66
C GLU A 180 2.22 -19.06 -27.95
N GLU A 181 1.47 -17.97 -27.93
CA GLU A 181 0.85 -17.35 -29.09
C GLU A 181 1.56 -16.04 -29.39
N LEU A 182 2.21 -15.99 -30.55
CA LEU A 182 2.84 -14.79 -31.08
C LEU A 182 1.81 -13.99 -31.88
N GLU A 183 1.59 -12.72 -31.52
CA GLU A 183 0.82 -11.82 -32.38
C GLU A 183 1.68 -11.48 -33.60
N SER A 184 1.42 -12.15 -34.71
CA SER A 184 1.96 -11.75 -36.00
C SER A 184 1.39 -10.38 -36.37
N ALA A 185 2.28 -9.41 -36.51
CA ALA A 185 1.94 -8.04 -36.87
C ALA A 185 0.99 -8.05 -38.08
N GLN A 186 -0.28 -7.75 -37.84
CA GLN A 186 -1.29 -7.62 -38.87
C GLN A 186 -0.82 -6.50 -39.81
N LYS A 187 -0.32 -6.88 -41.00
CA LYS A 187 0.07 -5.95 -42.05
C LYS A 187 -1.11 -5.04 -42.33
N GLN A 188 -1.03 -3.78 -41.89
CA GLN A 188 -1.93 -2.76 -42.41
C GLN A 188 -1.73 -2.72 -43.94
N PRO A 189 -2.80 -2.79 -44.74
CA PRO A 189 -2.67 -2.61 -46.18
C PRO A 189 -2.13 -1.20 -46.43
N GLY A 190 -0.95 -1.12 -47.05
CA GLY A 190 -0.26 0.14 -47.32
C GLY A 190 -1.13 1.10 -48.11
N LEU A 191 -0.90 2.41 -47.91
CA LEU A 191 -1.62 3.54 -48.53
C LEU A 191 -1.90 3.40 -50.03
N LYS A 192 -1.09 2.63 -50.78
CA LYS A 192 -1.32 2.33 -52.20
C LYS A 192 -2.65 1.61 -52.49
N ALA A 193 -3.13 0.75 -51.59
CA ALA A 193 -4.39 0.02 -51.78
C ALA A 193 -5.63 0.92 -51.63
N LYS A 194 -5.57 1.91 -50.73
CA LYS A 194 -6.67 2.88 -50.53
C LYS A 194 -6.82 3.86 -51.70
N MET A 195 -5.74 4.21 -52.41
CA MET A 195 -5.83 5.09 -53.58
C MET A 195 -6.46 4.40 -54.80
N SER A 196 -6.26 3.09 -54.98
CA SER A 196 -6.87 2.35 -56.09
C SER A 196 -8.40 2.28 -55.98
N GLN A 197 -8.95 2.14 -54.77
CA GLN A 197 -10.40 2.17 -54.54
C GLN A 197 -11.03 3.56 -54.75
N LEU A 198 -10.28 4.65 -54.55
CA LEU A 198 -10.77 6.02 -54.76
C LEU A 198 -10.84 6.41 -56.24
N MET A 199 -9.98 5.85 -57.10
CA MET A 199 -9.95 6.18 -58.54
C MET A 199 -11.02 5.44 -59.36
N HIS A 200 -11.47 4.26 -58.94
CA HIS A 200 -12.55 3.52 -59.62
C HIS A 200 -13.96 4.05 -59.31
N GLY A 201 -14.12 4.91 -58.30
CA GLY A 201 -15.41 5.52 -57.94
C GLY A 201 -15.81 6.75 -58.76
N TRP A 202 -14.87 7.37 -59.50
CA TRP A 202 -15.12 8.63 -60.20
C TRP A 202 -15.66 8.46 -61.63
N THR A 203 -15.47 7.29 -62.26
CA THR A 203 -15.83 7.09 -63.68
C THR A 203 -17.26 6.57 -63.91
N SER A 204 -18.07 6.33 -62.87
CA SER A 204 -19.40 5.70 -63.02
C SER A 204 -20.59 6.66 -62.80
N LYS A 205 -20.38 7.98 -62.72
CA LYS A 205 -21.45 8.95 -62.46
C LYS A 205 -21.53 10.07 -63.50
N ARG A 206 -21.58 9.70 -64.79
CA ARG A 206 -22.13 10.53 -65.88
C ARG A 206 -22.72 9.64 -66.99
N LYS A 207 -23.95 9.19 -66.78
CA LYS A 207 -24.88 8.84 -67.87
C LYS A 207 -26.29 8.98 -67.32
N GLY A 208 -26.99 10.00 -67.80
CA GLY A 208 -28.30 10.42 -67.36
C GLY A 208 -28.59 11.80 -67.95
N ASP A 209 -28.71 11.82 -69.27
CA ASP A 209 -29.63 12.68 -70.03
C ASP A 209 -30.34 11.74 -71.04
#